data_AF-A0A822DGT9-F1
#
_entry.id   AF-A0A822DGT9-F1
#
_cell.length_a   1.000
_cell.length_b   1.000
_cell.length_c   1.000
_cell.angle_alpha   90.00
_cell.angle_beta   90.00
_cell.angle_gamma   90.00
#
_symmetry.space_group_name_H-M   'P 1'
#
loop_
_entity.id
_entity.type
_entity.pdbx_description
1 polymer ?
#
loop_
_entity_poly.entity_id
_entity_poly.type
_entity_poly.pdbx_seq_one_letter_code
_entity_poly.pdbx_strand_id
1 'polypeptide(L)'
;MNNKEEVIENTPELVDHIYQYFQKTYPRRVSRQMIDFQASKRIEIFKANLKYIIRHNEDSSTTFKLKVTEFSDWTDEERDGLRSKINVKTLNNKQPVESRLTFDYLGGGRGS
;
A
#
# COMPACT_ATOMS: atom_id res chain seq x y z
N MET A 1 -19.70 14.65 -12.03
CA MET A 1 -18.86 14.02 -10.99
C MET A 1 -17.63 13.51 -11.71
N ASN A 2 -16.47 14.13 -11.50
CA ASN A 2 -15.24 13.67 -12.15
C ASN A 2 -14.81 12.38 -11.44
N ASN A 3 -14.84 11.25 -12.14
CA ASN A 3 -14.38 9.97 -11.62
C ASN A 3 -12.88 10.10 -11.30
N LYS A 4 -12.46 9.90 -10.06
CA LYS A 4 -11.03 10.09 -9.70
C LYS A 4 -10.11 9.08 -10.40
N GLU A 5 -10.67 7.96 -10.88
CA GLU A 5 -10.00 7.04 -11.79
C GLU A 5 -9.62 7.68 -13.13
N GLU A 6 -10.50 8.49 -13.73
CA GLU A 6 -10.22 9.20 -14.98
C GLU A 6 -9.10 10.24 -14.79
N VAL A 7 -8.95 10.81 -13.59
CA VAL A 7 -7.85 11.75 -13.29
C VAL A 7 -6.49 11.04 -13.31
N ILE A 8 -6.40 9.79 -12.85
CA ILE A 8 -5.16 8.99 -12.93
C ILE A 8 -4.80 8.65 -14.37
N GLU A 9 -5.80 8.43 -15.22
CA GLU A 9 -5.57 8.12 -16.64
C GLU A 9 -5.20 9.36 -17.44
N ASN A 10 -5.85 10.49 -17.15
CA ASN A 10 -5.72 11.74 -17.90
C ASN A 10 -4.63 12.69 -17.37
N THR A 11 -3.95 12.34 -16.27
CA THR A 11 -2.89 13.18 -15.68
C THR A 11 -1.65 12.34 -15.34
N PRO A 12 -0.84 11.97 -16.35
CA PRO A 12 0.36 11.16 -16.13
C PRO A 12 1.36 11.84 -15.17
N GLU A 13 1.46 13.16 -15.19
CA GLU A 13 2.38 13.93 -14.33
C GLU A 13 2.04 13.79 -12.85
N LEU A 14 0.75 13.65 -12.52
CA LEU A 14 0.30 13.44 -11.14
C LEU A 14 0.71 12.04 -10.66
N VAL A 15 0.57 11.03 -11.51
CA VAL A 15 0.98 9.66 -11.18
C VAL A 15 2.49 9.59 -10.98
N ASP A 16 3.26 10.25 -11.84
CA ASP A 16 4.71 10.36 -11.72
C ASP A 16 5.11 11.05 -10.41
N HIS A 17 4.45 12.16 -10.06
CA HIS A 17 4.72 12.87 -8.81
C HIS A 17 4.43 12.00 -7.57
N ILE A 18 3.30 11.29 -7.57
CA ILE A 18 2.93 10.36 -6.49
C ILE A 18 3.96 9.22 -6.42
N TYR A 19 4.39 8.68 -7.56
CA TYR A 19 5.36 7.60 -7.60
C TYR A 19 6.74 8.04 -7.13
N GLN A 20 7.18 9.26 -7.46
CA GLN A 20 8.40 9.84 -6.91
C GLN A 20 8.33 10.00 -5.38
N TYR A 21 7.20 10.47 -4.86
CA TYR A 21 6.98 10.56 -3.41
C TYR A 21 6.99 9.17 -2.75
N PHE A 22 6.36 8.19 -3.39
CA PHE A 22 6.37 6.80 -2.97
C PHE A 22 7.81 6.24 -2.89
N GLN A 23 8.63 6.44 -3.91
CA GLN A 23 10.02 5.97 -3.94
C GLN A 23 10.89 6.61 -2.85
N LYS A 24 10.64 7.89 -2.51
CA LYS A 24 11.32 8.57 -1.40
C LYS A 24 10.88 8.02 -0.04
N THR A 25 9.60 7.66 0.09
CA THR A 25 9.03 7.14 1.34
C THR A 25 9.42 5.68 1.59
N TYR A 26 9.47 4.87 0.53
CA TYR A 26 9.78 3.45 0.57
C TYR A 26 10.98 3.14 -0.34
N PRO A 27 12.19 3.57 0.05
CA PRO A 27 13.37 3.38 -0.78
C PRO A 27 13.65 1.90 -1.01
N ARG A 28 13.67 1.48 -2.28
CA ARG A 28 13.98 0.10 -2.67
C ARG A 28 15.49 -0.13 -2.60
N ARG A 29 15.89 -1.26 -2.02
CA ARG A 29 17.27 -1.77 -2.13
C ARG A 29 17.43 -2.50 -3.47
N VAL A 30 17.56 -1.74 -4.56
CA VAL A 30 17.83 -2.29 -5.90
C VAL A 30 19.32 -2.27 -6.21
N SER A 31 19.83 -3.33 -6.85
CA SER A 31 21.20 -3.35 -7.38
C SER A 31 21.29 -2.43 -8.62
N ARG A 32 22.43 -1.77 -8.80
CA ARG A 32 22.63 -0.73 -9.84
C ARG A 32 22.44 -1.21 -11.30
N GLN A 33 22.36 -2.51 -11.52
CA GLN A 33 22.28 -3.14 -12.85
C GLN A 33 20.84 -3.43 -13.32
N MET A 34 19.83 -3.33 -12.45
CA MET A 34 18.42 -3.67 -12.78
C MET A 34 17.50 -2.45 -12.93
N ILE A 35 18.06 -1.23 -12.93
CA ILE A 35 17.31 0.00 -12.64
C ILE A 35 16.26 0.34 -13.69
N ASP A 36 16.58 0.34 -14.99
CA ASP A 36 15.71 1.05 -15.96
C ASP A 36 14.51 0.22 -16.43
N PHE A 37 14.71 -1.04 -16.84
CA PHE A 37 13.59 -1.89 -17.29
C PHE A 37 12.63 -2.24 -16.15
N GLN A 38 13.15 -2.43 -14.94
CA GLN A 38 12.31 -2.69 -13.78
C GLN A 38 11.62 -1.42 -13.30
N ALA A 39 12.24 -0.24 -13.39
CA ALA A 39 11.60 1.01 -13.00
C ALA A 39 10.31 1.26 -13.80
N SER A 40 10.35 1.08 -15.13
CA SER A 40 9.18 1.23 -16.00
C SER A 40 8.07 0.22 -15.67
N LYS A 41 8.42 -1.05 -15.44
CA LYS A 41 7.43 -2.05 -15.04
C LYS A 41 6.82 -1.76 -13.66
N ARG A 42 7.63 -1.27 -12.71
CA ARG A 42 7.19 -0.99 -11.34
C ARG A 42 6.25 0.21 -11.27
N ILE A 43 6.46 1.26 -12.07
CA ILE A 43 5.52 2.38 -12.14
C ILE A 43 4.17 1.96 -12.74
N GLU A 44 4.15 1.06 -13.73
CA GLU A 44 2.91 0.52 -14.29
C GLU A 44 2.13 -0.29 -13.26
N ILE A 45 2.81 -1.18 -12.52
CA ILE A 45 2.20 -1.95 -11.41
C ILE A 45 1.67 -0.98 -10.35
N PHE A 46 2.46 0.04 -9.99
CA PHE A 46 2.04 1.05 -9.04
C PHE A 46 0.79 1.81 -9.49
N LYS A 47 0.73 2.21 -10.77
CA LYS A 47 -0.43 2.88 -11.36
C LYS A 47 -1.67 1.99 -11.28
N ALA A 48 -1.56 0.70 -11.61
CA ALA A 48 -2.66 -0.24 -11.51
C ALA A 48 -3.17 -0.40 -10.07
N ASN A 49 -2.26 -0.56 -9.11
CA ASN A 49 -2.60 -0.68 -7.69
C ASN A 49 -3.20 0.62 -7.13
N LEU A 50 -2.72 1.79 -7.56
CA LEU A 50 -3.27 3.08 -7.16
C LEU A 50 -4.71 3.25 -7.66
N LYS A 51 -5.00 2.88 -8.91
CA LYS A 51 -6.38 2.85 -9.43
C LYS A 51 -7.27 1.96 -8.59
N TYR A 52 -6.81 0.76 -8.25
CA TYR A 52 -7.55 -0.16 -7.39
C TYR A 52 -7.85 0.44 -6.01
N ILE A 53 -6.87 1.12 -5.38
CA ILE A 53 -7.06 1.81 -4.09
C ILE A 53 -8.14 2.89 -4.22
N ILE A 54 -8.09 3.72 -5.25
CA ILE A 54 -9.10 4.76 -5.47
C ILE A 54 -10.48 4.14 -5.65
N ARG A 55 -10.61 3.17 -6.57
CA ARG A 55 -11.86 2.46 -6.84
C ARG A 55 -12.50 1.90 -5.58
N HIS A 56 -11.70 1.16 -4.81
CA HIS A 56 -12.14 0.55 -3.56
C HIS A 56 -12.61 1.61 -2.56
N ASN A 57 -11.88 2.72 -2.47
CA ASN A 57 -12.22 3.78 -1.53
C ASN A 57 -13.44 4.61 -1.94
N GLU A 58 -13.77 4.67 -3.22
CA GLU A 58 -14.98 5.34 -3.74
C GLU A 58 -16.24 4.49 -3.63
N ASP A 59 -16.09 3.17 -3.60
CA ASP A 59 -17.21 2.26 -3.36
C ASP A 59 -17.76 2.40 -1.93
N SER A 60 -19.02 2.83 -1.81
CA SER A 60 -19.71 3.06 -0.54
C SER A 60 -20.09 1.76 0.18
N SER A 61 -20.04 0.60 -0.50
CA SER A 61 -20.28 -0.70 0.10
C SER A 61 -19.08 -1.25 0.88
N THR A 62 -17.90 -0.65 0.70
CA THR A 62 -16.68 -1.05 1.41
C THR A 62 -16.69 -0.56 2.85
N THR A 63 -16.38 -1.47 3.79
CA THR A 63 -16.33 -1.16 5.24
C THR A 63 -14.97 -0.69 5.71
N PHE A 64 -13.95 -0.72 4.85
CA PHE A 64 -12.60 -0.28 5.14
C PHE A 64 -12.02 0.52 3.96
N LYS A 65 -10.89 1.18 4.20
CA LYS A 65 -10.18 1.96 3.18
C LYS A 65 -8.79 1.39 2.95
N LEU A 66 -8.39 1.35 1.70
CA LEU A 66 -7.04 1.03 1.28
C LEU A 66 -6.17 2.28 1.25
N LYS A 67 -4.87 2.09 1.40
CA LYS A 67 -3.87 3.16 1.33
C LYS A 67 -2.65 2.69 0.55
N VAL A 68 -1.87 3.65 0.05
CA VAL A 68 -0.55 3.37 -0.51
C VAL A 68 0.37 2.87 0.60
N THR A 69 1.08 1.77 0.35
CA THR A 69 1.99 1.09 1.30
C THR A 69 3.25 0.67 0.58
N GLU A 70 4.25 0.17 1.32
CA GLU A 70 5.47 -0.40 0.76
C GLU A 70 5.29 -1.59 -0.19
N PHE A 71 4.06 -2.05 -0.45
CA PHE A 71 3.75 -3.12 -1.41
C PHE A 71 3.00 -2.61 -2.64
N SER A 72 2.82 -1.29 -2.76
CA SER A 72 1.99 -0.71 -3.82
C SER A 72 2.57 -0.85 -5.24
N ASP A 73 3.83 -1.24 -5.42
CA ASP A 73 4.46 -1.57 -6.71
C ASP A 73 4.69 -3.10 -6.88
N TRP A 74 4.07 -3.95 -6.05
CA TRP A 74 4.15 -5.41 -6.15
C TRP A 74 2.97 -5.98 -6.94
N THR A 75 3.20 -7.11 -7.59
CA THR A 75 2.13 -7.93 -8.16
C THR A 75 1.48 -8.83 -7.10
N ASP A 76 0.31 -9.37 -7.41
CA ASP A 76 -0.37 -10.32 -6.54
C ASP A 76 0.49 -11.56 -6.28
N GLU A 77 1.21 -12.07 -7.30
CA GLU A 77 2.09 -13.23 -7.17
C GLU A 77 3.29 -12.96 -6.24
N GLU A 78 3.85 -11.76 -6.29
CA GLU A 78 4.95 -11.37 -5.39
C GLU A 78 4.47 -11.31 -3.93
N ARG A 79 3.27 -10.73 -3.72
CA ARG A 79 2.63 -10.68 -2.41
C ARG A 79 2.30 -12.08 -1.90
N ASP A 80 1.73 -12.92 -2.74
CA ASP A 80 1.31 -14.27 -2.35
C ASP A 80 2.51 -15.20 -2.17
N GLY A 81 3.59 -14.98 -2.93
CA GLY A 81 4.90 -15.59 -2.73
C GLY A 81 5.53 -15.23 -1.37
N LEU A 82 5.29 -14.03 -0.84
CA LEU A 82 5.69 -13.68 0.53
C LEU A 82 4.83 -14.40 1.58
N ARG A 83 3.51 -14.45 1.37
CA ARG A 83 2.57 -15.09 2.30
C ARG A 83 2.74 -16.60 2.38
N SER A 84 3.03 -17.26 1.25
CA SER A 84 3.25 -18.71 1.20
C SER A 84 4.49 -19.17 1.96
N LYS A 85 5.46 -18.27 2.18
CA LYS A 85 6.64 -18.53 3.02
C LYS A 85 6.33 -18.52 4.52
N ILE A 86 5.13 -18.11 4.92
CA ILE A 86 4.67 -18.20 6.31
C ILE A 86 4.21 -19.64 6.56
N ASN A 87 5.01 -20.39 7.32
CA ASN A 87 4.59 -21.71 7.80
C ASN A 87 3.52 -21.55 8.88
N VAL A 88 2.25 -21.68 8.47
CA VAL A 88 1.05 -21.52 9.33
C VAL A 88 1.09 -22.43 10.57
N LYS A 89 1.77 -23.58 10.50
CA LYS A 89 1.93 -24.49 11.65
C LYS A 89 2.73 -23.87 12.82
N THR A 90 3.58 -22.89 12.55
CA THR A 90 4.41 -22.22 13.57
C THR A 90 3.68 -21.06 14.27
N LEU A 91 2.59 -20.54 13.67
CA LEU A 91 1.78 -19.45 14.24
C LEU A 91 0.73 -19.95 15.23
N ASN A 92 0.17 -21.14 15.03
CA ASN A 92 -0.83 -21.71 15.95
C ASN A 92 -0.28 -22.05 17.35
N ASN A 93 1.05 -22.13 17.51
CA ASN A 93 1.71 -22.40 18.79
C ASN A 93 2.16 -21.14 19.53
N LYS A 94 1.96 -19.94 18.98
CA LYS A 94 2.20 -18.68 19.67
C LYS A 94 0.86 -17.96 19.78
N GLN A 95 0.32 -17.87 20.99
CA GLN A 95 -0.87 -17.07 21.27
C GLN A 95 -0.73 -15.69 20.62
N PRO A 96 -1.82 -15.13 20.05
CA PRO A 96 -1.77 -13.83 19.40
C PRO A 96 -1.30 -12.81 20.44
N VAL A 97 -0.08 -12.31 20.27
CA VAL A 97 0.37 -11.13 21.01
C VAL A 97 -0.50 -10.01 20.47
N GLU A 98 -1.43 -9.51 21.29
CA GLU A 98 -2.16 -8.31 20.94
C GLU A 98 -1.15 -7.26 20.50
N SER A 99 -1.25 -6.82 19.24
CA SER A 99 -0.48 -5.70 18.75
C SER A 99 -0.92 -4.50 19.58
N ARG A 100 -0.14 -4.15 20.60
CA ARG A 100 -0.21 -2.87 21.33
C ARG A 100 0.08 -1.74 20.35
N LEU A 101 -0.91 -1.41 19.56
CA LEU A 101 -1.13 -0.08 19.01
C LEU A 101 -2.51 0.38 19.53
N THR A 102 -2.68 0.31 20.85
CA THR A 102 -3.74 1.03 21.54
C THR A 102 -3.37 2.50 21.52
N PHE A 103 -3.91 3.21 20.53
CA PHE A 103 -4.44 4.57 20.64
C PHE A 103 -3.91 5.39 21.83
N ASP A 104 -3.06 6.37 21.53
CA ASP A 104 -2.95 7.58 22.33
C ASP A 104 -4.32 8.30 22.34
N TYR A 105 -5.19 7.91 23.27
CA TYR A 105 -6.40 8.64 23.60
C TYR A 105 -6.63 8.60 25.11
N LEU A 106 -5.78 9.33 25.85
CA LEU A 106 -6.15 9.91 27.14
C LEU A 106 -6.48 11.37 26.81
N GLY A 107 -7.75 11.78 26.67
CA GLY A 107 -8.76 11.65 27.70
C GLY A 107 -8.53 12.76 28.71
N GLY A 108 -9.09 13.95 28.43
CA GLY A 108 -9.01 15.11 29.29
C GLY A 108 -9.60 14.83 30.68
N GLY A 109 -8.83 15.14 31.72
CA GLY A 109 -9.29 15.15 33.09
C GLY A 109 -10.09 16.43 33.38
N ARG A 110 -11.41 16.28 33.60
CA ARG A 110 -12.21 17.21 34.39
C ARG A 110 -12.41 16.62 35.79
N GLY A 111 -12.00 17.39 36.79
CA GLY A 111 -12.52 17.57 38.16
C GLY A 111 -13.09 16.40 38.96
N SER A 112 -12.62 16.27 40.20
CA SER A 112 -13.37 16.70 41.40
C SER A 112 -12.38 16.99 42.53
#